data_AF-A0A6H9L891-F1
#
_entry.id   AF-A0A6H9L891-F1
#
_cell.length_a   1.000
_cell.length_b   1.000
_cell.length_c   1.000
_cell.angle_alpha   90.00
_cell.angle_beta   90.00
_cell.angle_gamma   90.00
#
_symmetry.space_group_name_H-M   'P 1'
#
loop_
_entity.id
_entity.type
_entity.pdbx_description
1 polymer ?
#
loop_
_entity_poly.entity_id
_entity_poly.type
_entity_poly.pdbx_seq_one_letter_code
_entity_poly.pdbx_strand_id
1 'polypeptide(L)'
;MKYRISNIYVLLLLLFSNIAFAQFKCGTEKGDPANTRGKSEFSGISENSGSIPVIFHVIFNSSQEGNISNSTIEAQFNVLQNKFSGLGFSYFLAGISRTQNNNWFEITATGDDVDSMRENLHIDTRRVLNIYITKLSGDTQGVAKYPWFNDWKQHGVVIDYRTLPGGSHPTKNQGKTLVHEVGHFWGLIHPWENEEFKCNEIYVQMGVDEFVWGDGVSDTPIQKSPTYGCPSFHDSCQSEPGNDSVHNYMDYADDPCMYEFTDGQIDRMNLKRSEYRPSIGGSTIYITENLDIGSNQSYEFHEGTYKFASGKKINVDGELNVNGSSFNPVTFTSSGSSWNGIYFASGSNGLVEYTNIENLTGGYYSGAITISNATPEFQYCNIEVTTGSNVFAVYQSGNYVTPRFYKSKIKSNSQSAFKTSGSNGYLSIYDCEIVQNSGNPALVASTGIIEFWRAATHYQGKNKIKGGKLYATNAGLIRAGLSSGQRDINHFCDSNASTLYVSSGGVIYAKYNYWYNGAPPTQINMGGTIYYSNNLGSSSCSGIYKIKDNLTSNPPHFLVKLL
;
A
#
# COMPACT_ATOMS: atom_id res chain seq x y z
N MET A 1 7.67 -25.44 -68.43
CA MET A 1 8.61 -25.77 -69.54
C MET A 1 9.94 -25.12 -69.20
N LYS A 2 11.02 -25.91 -69.06
CA LYS A 2 12.34 -25.43 -68.64
C LYS A 2 13.08 -24.73 -69.80
N TYR A 3 14.06 -23.92 -69.38
CA TYR A 3 15.23 -23.38 -70.08
C TYR A 3 15.08 -22.01 -70.73
N ARG A 4 15.85 -21.04 -70.20
CA ARG A 4 17.05 -20.53 -70.88
C ARG A 4 17.89 -19.57 -69.98
N ILE A 5 19.18 -19.90 -69.95
CA ILE A 5 20.34 -19.01 -70.16
C ILE A 5 20.83 -18.13 -69.00
N SER A 6 22.11 -18.38 -68.69
CA SER A 6 23.01 -17.69 -67.80
C SER A 6 23.34 -16.25 -68.22
N ASN A 7 23.97 -15.53 -67.28
CA ASN A 7 25.26 -14.83 -67.41
C ASN A 7 25.29 -13.28 -67.31
N ILE A 8 26.09 -12.84 -66.31
CA ILE A 8 27.05 -11.71 -66.26
C ILE A 8 26.70 -10.47 -65.38
N TYR A 9 27.76 -10.01 -64.68
CA TYR A 9 28.04 -8.70 -64.06
C TYR A 9 27.64 -8.58 -62.57
N VAL A 10 28.47 -8.21 -61.59
CA VAL A 10 29.84 -7.66 -61.50
C VAL A 10 30.40 -7.96 -60.09
N LEU A 11 31.72 -8.13 -60.04
CA LEU A 11 32.58 -8.39 -58.88
C LEU A 11 32.97 -7.07 -58.15
N LEU A 12 33.31 -7.17 -56.85
CA LEU A 12 33.94 -6.17 -55.93
C LEU A 12 33.03 -5.09 -55.32
N LEU A 13 32.93 -4.86 -53.99
CA LEU A 13 33.91 -4.95 -52.90
C LEU A 13 33.26 -5.25 -51.52
N LEU A 14 33.95 -6.10 -50.71
CA LEU A 14 34.21 -5.98 -49.24
C LEU A 14 33.01 -6.08 -48.25
N LEU A 15 32.98 -6.88 -47.17
CA LEU A 15 33.99 -7.52 -46.31
C LEU A 15 33.38 -8.77 -45.58
N PHE A 16 34.22 -9.79 -45.36
CA PHE A 16 34.36 -10.80 -44.27
C PHE A 16 33.15 -11.10 -43.34
N SER A 17 32.82 -12.34 -42.95
CA SER A 17 33.71 -13.41 -42.47
C SER A 17 33.04 -14.80 -42.39
N ASN A 18 33.80 -15.80 -42.84
CA ASN A 18 33.83 -17.26 -42.59
C ASN A 18 32.81 -17.92 -41.62
N ILE A 19 32.07 -18.90 -42.17
CA ILE A 19 31.43 -19.99 -41.42
C ILE A 19 32.26 -21.27 -41.68
N ALA A 20 32.74 -21.91 -40.61
CA ALA A 20 33.38 -23.22 -40.69
C ALA A 20 32.53 -24.25 -39.92
N PHE A 21 32.17 -25.32 -40.63
CA PHE A 21 31.57 -26.55 -40.12
C PHE A 21 32.53 -27.29 -39.18
N ALA A 22 31.99 -27.90 -38.11
CA ALA A 22 32.66 -28.98 -37.38
C ALA A 22 31.71 -30.17 -37.19
N GLN A 23 32.21 -31.34 -37.58
CA GLN A 23 31.55 -32.65 -37.57
C GLN A 23 31.40 -33.20 -36.14
N PHE A 24 30.24 -33.80 -35.83
CA PHE A 24 30.10 -34.69 -34.69
C PHE A 24 30.63 -36.09 -35.04
N LYS A 25 31.63 -36.57 -34.30
CA LYS A 25 32.06 -37.98 -34.27
C LYS A 25 31.50 -38.64 -33.01
N CYS A 26 30.83 -39.78 -33.17
CA CYS A 26 30.50 -40.70 -32.09
C CYS A 26 31.77 -41.36 -31.52
N GLY A 27 31.84 -41.48 -30.20
CA GLY A 27 32.78 -42.34 -29.48
C GLY A 27 32.11 -42.85 -28.20
N THR A 28 31.96 -44.17 -28.11
CA THR A 28 31.46 -44.92 -26.95
C THR A 28 32.61 -45.25 -26.00
N GLU A 29 32.42 -45.07 -24.69
CA GLU A 29 33.01 -45.95 -23.65
C GLU A 29 32.22 -45.85 -22.33
N LYS A 30 32.03 -47.01 -21.67
CA LYS A 30 31.28 -47.25 -20.43
C LYS A 30 32.08 -46.80 -19.20
N GLY A 31 31.42 -46.16 -18.22
CA GLY A 31 31.89 -46.02 -16.84
C GLY A 31 30.94 -45.17 -15.96
N ASP A 32 30.46 -45.76 -14.86
CA ASP A 32 29.68 -45.24 -13.71
C ASP A 32 29.02 -43.83 -13.73
N PRO A 33 27.72 -43.69 -13.43
CA PRO A 33 27.10 -42.41 -13.12
C PRO A 33 27.09 -42.18 -11.61
N ALA A 34 28.27 -42.06 -11.00
CA ALA A 34 28.39 -41.47 -9.69
C ALA A 34 29.39 -40.32 -9.78
N ASN A 35 28.90 -39.11 -9.53
CA ASN A 35 29.70 -37.94 -9.23
C ASN A 35 30.49 -37.31 -10.39
N THR A 36 29.79 -36.67 -11.34
CA THR A 36 30.20 -35.40 -11.98
C THR A 36 29.10 -34.91 -12.93
N ARG A 37 28.17 -34.07 -12.46
CA ARG A 37 27.49 -33.09 -13.32
C ARG A 37 27.65 -31.73 -12.69
N GLY A 38 28.15 -30.82 -13.53
CA GLY A 38 28.71 -29.56 -13.13
C GLY A 38 27.72 -28.71 -12.35
N LYS A 39 28.25 -28.08 -11.30
CA LYS A 39 27.85 -26.72 -10.96
C LYS A 39 27.94 -25.91 -12.25
N SER A 40 26.82 -25.67 -12.93
CA SER A 40 26.75 -24.51 -13.79
C SER A 40 27.04 -23.33 -12.88
N GLU A 41 28.11 -22.60 -13.19
CA GLU A 41 28.36 -21.32 -12.57
C GLU A 41 27.18 -20.43 -12.91
N PHE A 42 26.22 -20.33 -11.98
CA PHE A 42 25.15 -19.34 -11.98
C PHE A 42 25.74 -17.96 -11.63
N SER A 43 26.75 -17.55 -12.41
CA SER A 43 27.33 -16.22 -12.38
C SER A 43 26.48 -15.33 -13.28
N GLY A 44 25.37 -14.80 -12.75
CA GLY A 44 24.57 -13.83 -13.50
C GLY A 44 23.17 -13.50 -13.00
N ILE A 45 22.62 -14.17 -11.97
CA ILE A 45 21.41 -13.65 -11.32
C ILE A 45 21.84 -12.46 -10.48
N SER A 46 21.43 -11.25 -10.85
CA SER A 46 21.55 -10.12 -9.93
C SER A 46 20.84 -10.50 -8.64
N GLU A 47 21.51 -10.38 -7.50
CA GLU A 47 21.00 -10.52 -6.13
C GLU A 47 19.90 -9.49 -5.77
N ASN A 48 19.08 -9.11 -6.73
CA ASN A 48 18.16 -7.99 -6.66
C ASN A 48 16.71 -8.43 -6.82
N SER A 49 16.36 -9.57 -6.25
CA SER A 49 14.95 -9.95 -6.08
C SER A 49 14.58 -9.65 -4.63
N GLY A 50 14.38 -8.36 -4.32
CA GLY A 50 13.93 -7.92 -3.00
C GLY A 50 12.66 -8.64 -2.56
N SER A 51 12.36 -8.61 -1.25
CA SER A 51 11.19 -9.27 -0.67
C SER A 51 9.90 -8.99 -1.46
N ILE A 52 9.07 -10.01 -1.59
CA ILE A 52 7.83 -10.00 -2.37
C ILE A 52 6.71 -9.40 -1.50
N PRO A 53 6.12 -8.27 -1.90
CA PRO A 53 4.97 -7.73 -1.19
C PRO A 53 3.77 -8.67 -1.30
N VAL A 54 3.13 -8.93 -0.17
CA VAL A 54 1.91 -9.73 -0.07
C VAL A 54 0.76 -8.86 0.41
N ILE A 55 -0.36 -8.91 -0.30
CA ILE A 55 -1.59 -8.23 0.10
C ILE A 55 -2.70 -9.26 0.25
N PHE A 56 -3.33 -9.28 1.43
CA PHE A 56 -4.49 -10.13 1.70
C PHE A 56 -5.78 -9.34 1.49
N HIS A 57 -6.63 -9.84 0.61
CA HIS A 57 -7.99 -9.34 0.39
C HIS A 57 -8.98 -10.27 1.08
N VAL A 58 -9.53 -9.85 2.21
CA VAL A 58 -10.55 -10.59 2.96
C VAL A 58 -11.93 -10.22 2.45
N ILE A 59 -12.63 -11.20 1.87
CA ILE A 59 -14.02 -11.04 1.45
C ILE A 59 -14.90 -11.71 2.51
N PHE A 60 -15.97 -11.02 2.89
CA PHE A 60 -16.91 -11.50 3.90
C PHE A 60 -18.35 -11.12 3.55
N ASN A 61 -19.33 -11.84 4.12
CA ASN A 61 -20.74 -11.54 3.87
C ASN A 61 -21.32 -10.52 4.87
N SER A 62 -22.55 -10.07 4.61
CA SER A 62 -23.28 -9.13 5.46
C SER A 62 -23.54 -9.64 6.89
N SER A 63 -23.43 -10.95 7.13
CA SER A 63 -23.54 -11.58 8.46
C SER A 63 -22.19 -11.68 9.19
N GLN A 64 -21.13 -11.07 8.65
CA GLN A 64 -19.75 -11.11 9.17
C GLN A 64 -19.07 -12.49 9.07
N GLU A 65 -19.67 -13.45 8.36
CA GLU A 65 -18.99 -14.72 8.06
C GLU A 65 -17.83 -14.43 7.11
N GLY A 66 -16.66 -15.00 7.40
CA GLY A 66 -15.44 -14.74 6.65
C GLY A 66 -14.71 -13.45 7.03
N ASN A 67 -15.22 -12.64 7.98
CA ASN A 67 -14.51 -11.45 8.45
C ASN A 67 -13.39 -11.85 9.44
N ILE A 68 -12.33 -12.47 8.92
CA ILE A 68 -11.23 -13.08 9.69
C ILE A 68 -10.35 -12.02 10.34
N SER A 69 -9.93 -12.19 11.60
CA SER A 69 -9.09 -11.19 12.32
C SER A 69 -7.69 -11.00 11.70
N ASN A 70 -7.08 -9.83 11.90
CA ASN A 70 -5.70 -9.56 11.48
C ASN A 70 -4.71 -10.58 12.07
N SER A 71 -4.91 -11.02 13.32
CA SER A 71 -4.07 -12.04 13.94
C SER A 71 -4.06 -13.38 13.19
N THR A 72 -5.18 -13.79 12.61
CA THR A 72 -5.25 -15.01 11.79
C THR A 72 -4.62 -14.79 10.41
N ILE A 73 -4.77 -13.60 9.83
CA ILE A 73 -4.07 -13.22 8.59
C ILE A 73 -2.56 -13.23 8.80
N GLU A 74 -2.07 -12.65 9.89
CA GLU A 74 -0.65 -12.67 10.28
C GLU A 74 -0.16 -14.09 10.55
N ALA A 75 -0.97 -14.95 11.20
CA ALA A 75 -0.64 -16.36 11.37
C ALA A 75 -0.49 -17.09 10.03
N GLN A 76 -1.40 -16.84 9.08
CA GLN A 76 -1.30 -17.40 7.73
C GLN A 76 -0.08 -16.86 6.97
N PHE A 77 0.21 -15.56 7.07
CA PHE A 77 1.38 -14.94 6.49
C PHE A 77 2.67 -15.57 7.05
N ASN A 78 2.74 -15.83 8.36
CA ASN A 78 3.86 -16.50 8.98
C ASN A 78 4.03 -17.95 8.50
N VAL A 79 2.93 -18.70 8.26
CA VAL A 79 3.02 -20.03 7.64
C VAL A 79 3.66 -19.93 6.25
N LEU A 80 3.17 -19.02 5.40
CA LEU A 80 3.74 -18.78 4.06
C LEU A 80 5.23 -18.44 4.15
N GLN A 81 5.58 -17.44 4.96
CA GLN A 81 6.96 -16.97 5.11
C GLN A 81 7.89 -18.09 5.61
N ASN A 82 7.45 -18.89 6.57
CA ASN A 82 8.26 -19.96 7.14
C ASN A 82 8.48 -21.10 6.13
N LYS A 83 7.47 -21.47 5.34
CA LYS A 83 7.57 -22.60 4.39
C LYS A 83 8.39 -22.28 3.15
N PHE A 84 8.50 -21.01 2.79
CA PHE A 84 9.34 -20.55 1.69
C PHE A 84 10.70 -19.99 2.15
N SER A 85 10.93 -19.88 3.47
CA SER A 85 12.20 -19.42 4.03
C SER A 85 13.36 -20.33 3.58
N GLY A 86 14.44 -19.71 3.10
CA GLY A 86 15.60 -20.44 2.59
C GLY A 86 15.47 -20.96 1.15
N LEU A 87 14.29 -20.84 0.52
CA LEU A 87 14.03 -21.35 -0.84
C LEU A 87 14.26 -20.31 -1.95
N GLY A 88 14.79 -19.12 -1.61
CA GLY A 88 14.94 -17.99 -2.54
C GLY A 88 13.72 -17.07 -2.65
N PHE A 89 12.69 -17.31 -1.81
CA PHE A 89 11.46 -16.51 -1.75
C PHE A 89 11.32 -15.87 -0.38
N SER A 90 11.44 -14.55 -0.32
CA SER A 90 11.20 -13.75 0.88
C SER A 90 9.96 -12.90 0.67
N TYR A 91 9.14 -12.72 1.71
CA TYR A 91 7.89 -11.98 1.63
C TYR A 91 7.86 -10.87 2.69
N PHE A 92 6.96 -9.90 2.51
CA PHE A 92 6.55 -9.01 3.59
C PHE A 92 5.06 -8.68 3.43
N LEU A 93 4.38 -8.51 4.56
CA LEU A 93 2.99 -8.13 4.58
C LEU A 93 2.89 -6.64 4.21
N ALA A 94 2.36 -6.36 3.02
CA ALA A 94 2.21 -5.00 2.50
C ALA A 94 0.81 -4.43 2.72
N GLY A 95 -0.19 -5.26 2.96
CA GLY A 95 -1.51 -4.75 3.29
C GLY A 95 -2.58 -5.81 3.51
N ILE A 96 -3.67 -5.36 4.11
CA ILE A 96 -4.89 -6.14 4.31
C ILE A 96 -6.06 -5.27 3.85
N SER A 97 -6.82 -5.72 2.86
CA SER A 97 -8.09 -5.08 2.50
C SER A 97 -9.26 -5.95 2.93
N ARG A 98 -10.35 -5.36 3.34
CA ARG A 98 -11.58 -6.06 3.70
C ARG A 98 -12.72 -5.56 2.83
N THR A 99 -13.51 -6.48 2.27
CA THR A 99 -14.66 -6.16 1.42
C THR A 99 -15.87 -6.97 1.85
N GLN A 100 -16.91 -6.30 2.35
CA GLN A 100 -18.20 -6.95 2.59
C GLN A 100 -18.95 -7.10 1.26
N ASN A 101 -18.95 -8.29 0.66
CA ASN A 101 -19.65 -8.53 -0.60
C ASN A 101 -20.18 -9.97 -0.65
N ASN A 102 -21.51 -10.12 -0.61
CA ASN A 102 -22.17 -11.42 -0.60
C ASN A 102 -21.91 -12.22 -1.89
N ASN A 103 -21.78 -11.55 -3.04
CA ASN A 103 -21.56 -12.22 -4.32
C ASN A 103 -20.13 -12.72 -4.46
N TRP A 104 -19.16 -12.00 -3.88
CA TRP A 104 -17.76 -12.43 -3.89
C TRP A 104 -17.40 -13.35 -2.73
N PHE A 105 -18.26 -13.47 -1.71
CA PHE A 105 -17.98 -14.27 -0.53
C PHE A 105 -18.19 -15.76 -0.75
N GLU A 106 -19.19 -16.20 -1.50
CA GLU A 106 -19.39 -17.63 -1.78
C GLU A 106 -19.33 -17.85 -3.29
N ILE A 107 -18.16 -18.30 -3.78
CA ILE A 107 -17.85 -18.37 -5.21
C ILE A 107 -17.28 -19.73 -5.59
N THR A 108 -17.36 -20.05 -6.87
CA THR A 108 -16.57 -21.13 -7.47
C THR A 108 -15.16 -20.64 -7.81
N ALA A 109 -14.18 -21.54 -7.87
CA ALA A 109 -12.80 -21.23 -8.21
C ALA A 109 -12.60 -20.72 -9.66
N THR A 110 -13.65 -20.77 -10.48
CA THR A 110 -13.70 -20.31 -11.87
C THR A 110 -15.01 -19.55 -12.12
N GLY A 111 -15.01 -18.64 -13.09
CA GLY A 111 -16.20 -17.93 -13.56
C GLY A 111 -16.22 -16.44 -13.23
N ASP A 112 -17.30 -15.77 -13.60
CA ASP A 112 -17.38 -14.31 -13.62
C ASP A 112 -17.18 -13.66 -12.23
N ASP A 113 -17.62 -14.30 -11.15
CA ASP A 113 -17.52 -13.73 -9.79
C ASP A 113 -16.06 -13.67 -9.31
N VAL A 114 -15.27 -14.74 -9.50
CA VAL A 114 -13.85 -14.74 -9.13
C VAL A 114 -13.05 -13.78 -10.01
N ASP A 115 -13.39 -13.70 -11.30
CA ASP A 115 -12.72 -12.82 -12.24
C ASP A 115 -13.01 -11.34 -11.95
N SER A 116 -14.27 -11.02 -11.65
CA SER A 116 -14.70 -9.68 -11.23
C SER A 116 -14.07 -9.27 -9.91
N MET A 117 -14.00 -10.17 -8.92
CA MET A 117 -13.33 -9.91 -7.65
C MET A 117 -11.86 -9.54 -7.85
N ARG A 118 -11.11 -10.33 -8.63
CA ARG A 118 -9.69 -10.07 -8.92
C ARG A 118 -9.50 -8.77 -9.69
N GLU A 119 -10.28 -8.56 -10.75
CA GLU A 119 -10.21 -7.36 -11.60
C GLU A 119 -10.40 -6.08 -10.78
N ASN A 120 -11.31 -6.07 -9.81
CA ASN A 120 -11.62 -4.89 -9.01
C ASN A 120 -10.69 -4.67 -7.81
N LEU A 121 -10.10 -5.73 -7.26
CA LEU A 121 -9.37 -5.65 -5.99
C LEU A 121 -7.85 -5.77 -6.12
N HIS A 122 -7.34 -6.26 -7.26
CA HIS A 122 -5.90 -6.45 -7.45
C HIS A 122 -5.09 -5.15 -7.27
N ILE A 123 -3.86 -5.32 -6.77
CA ILE A 123 -2.87 -4.26 -6.64
C ILE A 123 -1.57 -4.75 -7.29
N ASP A 124 -1.10 -4.05 -8.33
CA ASP A 124 0.19 -4.29 -8.99
C ASP A 124 0.57 -5.77 -9.12
N THR A 125 -0.27 -6.59 -9.77
CA THR A 125 -0.07 -8.05 -9.88
C THR A 125 1.25 -8.48 -10.52
N ARG A 126 1.97 -7.54 -11.15
CA ARG A 126 3.31 -7.74 -11.68
C ARG A 126 4.38 -7.78 -10.59
N ARG A 127 4.12 -7.14 -9.44
CA ARG A 127 5.07 -6.96 -8.32
C ARG A 127 4.60 -7.56 -7.01
N VAL A 128 3.29 -7.68 -6.83
CA VAL A 128 2.63 -8.08 -5.58
C VAL A 128 1.97 -9.45 -5.73
N LEU A 129 2.14 -10.29 -4.72
CA LEU A 129 1.33 -11.48 -4.54
C LEU A 129 -0.01 -11.07 -3.88
N ASN A 130 -1.06 -11.04 -4.69
CA ASN A 130 -2.42 -10.75 -4.25
C ASN A 130 -3.08 -12.06 -3.81
N ILE A 131 -3.57 -12.11 -2.57
CA ILE A 131 -4.20 -13.29 -1.97
C ILE A 131 -5.63 -12.92 -1.59
N TYR A 132 -6.62 -13.60 -2.16
CA TYR A 132 -8.03 -13.41 -1.89
C TYR A 132 -8.53 -14.51 -0.96
N ILE A 133 -9.16 -14.13 0.14
CA ILE A 133 -9.74 -15.04 1.12
C ILE A 133 -11.25 -14.93 1.01
N THR A 134 -11.89 -16.04 0.69
CA THR A 134 -13.34 -16.11 0.47
C THR A 134 -13.87 -17.49 0.90
N LYS A 135 -15.14 -17.81 0.69
CA LYS A 135 -15.68 -19.16 0.81
C LYS A 135 -15.75 -19.79 -0.58
N LEU A 136 -14.98 -20.85 -0.79
CA LEU A 136 -15.01 -21.60 -2.04
C LEU A 136 -16.07 -22.69 -1.95
N SER A 137 -16.89 -22.77 -3.00
CA SER A 137 -17.94 -23.77 -3.15
C SER A 137 -17.39 -25.06 -3.76
N GLY A 138 -18.07 -26.18 -3.47
CA GLY A 138 -17.63 -27.51 -3.90
C GLY A 138 -16.44 -28.02 -3.09
N ASP A 139 -15.62 -28.84 -3.74
CA ASP A 139 -14.48 -29.52 -3.11
C ASP A 139 -13.16 -28.76 -3.30
N THR A 140 -13.18 -27.52 -3.77
CA THR A 140 -11.98 -26.70 -3.99
C THR A 140 -11.62 -25.88 -2.75
N GLN A 141 -10.37 -25.97 -2.29
CA GLN A 141 -9.87 -25.19 -1.15
C GLN A 141 -9.04 -23.97 -1.57
N GLY A 142 -8.52 -23.94 -2.79
CA GLY A 142 -7.75 -22.83 -3.33
C GLY A 142 -7.64 -22.88 -4.84
N VAL A 143 -7.23 -21.75 -5.43
CA VAL A 143 -6.86 -21.66 -6.85
C VAL A 143 -5.88 -20.52 -7.09
N ALA A 144 -4.79 -20.82 -7.79
CA ALA A 144 -3.84 -19.84 -8.28
C ALA A 144 -3.95 -19.64 -9.80
N LYS A 145 -3.60 -18.44 -10.26
CA LYS A 145 -3.31 -18.22 -11.68
C LYS A 145 -1.85 -18.58 -11.96
N TYR A 146 -1.64 -19.56 -12.84
CA TYR A 146 -0.32 -19.92 -13.34
C TYR A 146 0.40 -18.75 -14.02
N PRO A 147 1.75 -18.74 -13.99
CA PRO A 147 2.53 -17.56 -14.41
C PRO A 147 2.55 -17.32 -15.93
N TRP A 148 2.31 -18.32 -16.76
CA TRP A 148 2.33 -18.21 -18.23
C TRP A 148 1.06 -17.63 -18.85
N PHE A 149 0.01 -17.39 -18.07
CA PHE A 149 -1.17 -16.69 -18.57
C PHE A 149 -0.91 -15.19 -18.67
N ASN A 150 -1.54 -14.53 -19.66
CA ASN A 150 -1.31 -13.12 -19.97
C ASN A 150 -2.37 -12.17 -19.39
N ASP A 151 -3.37 -12.71 -18.69
CA ASP A 151 -4.43 -11.97 -18.01
C ASP A 151 -3.95 -11.42 -16.67
N TRP A 152 -2.99 -10.49 -16.74
CA TRP A 152 -2.25 -10.00 -15.58
C TRP A 152 -3.13 -9.53 -14.41
N LYS A 153 -4.31 -8.97 -14.64
CA LYS A 153 -5.24 -8.56 -13.57
C LYS A 153 -5.85 -9.72 -12.78
N GLN A 154 -5.85 -10.91 -13.37
CA GLN A 154 -6.32 -12.16 -12.76
C GLN A 154 -5.23 -12.90 -11.99
N HIS A 155 -3.99 -12.40 -12.01
CA HIS A 155 -2.87 -13.04 -11.33
C HIS A 155 -2.98 -12.87 -9.81
N GLY A 156 -2.94 -13.99 -9.10
CA GLY A 156 -3.02 -14.05 -7.65
C GLY A 156 -3.44 -15.44 -7.20
N VAL A 157 -3.73 -15.54 -5.91
CA VAL A 157 -4.15 -16.77 -5.24
C VAL A 157 -5.49 -16.52 -4.56
N VAL A 158 -6.45 -17.43 -4.70
CA VAL A 158 -7.70 -17.42 -3.93
C VAL A 158 -7.67 -18.64 -3.01
N ILE A 159 -8.01 -18.46 -1.73
CA ILE A 159 -8.11 -19.56 -0.75
C ILE A 159 -9.42 -19.50 0.01
N ASP A 160 -9.89 -20.67 0.43
CA ASP A 160 -11.03 -20.79 1.32
C ASP A 160 -10.67 -20.36 2.75
N TYR A 161 -11.45 -19.47 3.34
CA TYR A 161 -11.24 -18.94 4.69
C TYR A 161 -11.17 -20.03 5.77
N ARG A 162 -11.84 -21.17 5.55
CA ARG A 162 -11.88 -22.31 6.48
C ARG A 162 -10.53 -23.04 6.55
N THR A 163 -9.63 -22.78 5.59
CA THR A 163 -8.32 -23.43 5.48
C THR A 163 -7.19 -22.69 6.20
N LEU A 164 -7.46 -21.46 6.65
CA LEU A 164 -6.52 -20.66 7.43
C LEU A 164 -6.13 -21.38 8.73
N PRO A 165 -4.98 -21.03 9.35
CA PRO A 165 -4.57 -21.60 10.63
C PRO A 165 -5.66 -21.50 11.69
N GLY A 166 -6.11 -22.64 12.22
CA GLY A 166 -7.20 -22.71 13.20
C GLY A 166 -8.61 -22.59 12.63
N GLY A 167 -8.74 -22.61 11.30
CA GLY A 167 -10.03 -22.60 10.59
C GLY A 167 -10.84 -23.89 10.77
N SER A 168 -12.06 -23.87 10.22
CA SER A 168 -13.06 -24.93 10.42
C SER A 168 -12.96 -26.11 9.44
N HIS A 169 -12.06 -26.07 8.44
CA HIS A 169 -11.85 -27.23 7.57
C HIS A 169 -11.28 -28.40 8.39
N PRO A 170 -11.84 -29.62 8.31
CA PRO A 170 -11.49 -30.71 9.22
C PRO A 170 -10.02 -31.14 9.14
N THR A 171 -9.42 -31.04 7.95
CA THR A 171 -8.06 -31.57 7.71
C THR A 171 -7.10 -30.60 7.02
N LYS A 172 -7.54 -29.38 6.69
CA LYS A 172 -6.79 -28.39 5.89
C LYS A 172 -6.72 -27.03 6.58
N ASN A 173 -6.55 -27.01 7.91
CA ASN A 173 -6.66 -25.81 8.74
C ASN A 173 -5.34 -25.39 9.38
N GLN A 174 -4.21 -25.71 8.75
CA GLN A 174 -2.87 -25.27 9.16
C GLN A 174 -2.27 -24.25 8.19
N GLY A 175 -3.06 -23.78 7.22
CA GLY A 175 -2.65 -22.78 6.24
C GLY A 175 -1.75 -23.30 5.12
N LYS A 176 -1.66 -24.63 4.93
CA LYS A 176 -0.82 -25.22 3.87
C LYS A 176 -1.50 -25.21 2.50
N THR A 177 -2.82 -25.02 2.44
CA THR A 177 -3.53 -24.68 1.19
C THR A 177 -2.90 -23.45 0.52
N LEU A 178 -2.62 -22.37 1.26
CA LEU A 178 -1.95 -21.21 0.65
C LEU A 178 -0.54 -21.54 0.15
N VAL A 179 0.19 -22.42 0.84
CA VAL A 179 1.55 -22.84 0.42
C VAL A 179 1.49 -23.58 -0.91
N HIS A 180 0.53 -24.50 -1.04
CA HIS A 180 0.22 -25.23 -2.28
C HIS A 180 -0.11 -24.27 -3.44
N GLU A 181 -1.07 -23.36 -3.23
CA GLU A 181 -1.47 -22.40 -4.26
C GLU A 181 -0.34 -21.44 -4.67
N VAL A 182 0.51 -21.05 -3.72
CA VAL A 182 1.69 -20.23 -4.05
C VAL A 182 2.72 -21.03 -4.85
N GLY A 183 2.80 -22.35 -4.66
CA GLY A 183 3.54 -23.25 -5.56
C GLY A 183 3.05 -23.14 -7.01
N HIS A 184 1.74 -23.21 -7.23
CA HIS A 184 1.14 -23.00 -8.56
C HIS A 184 1.40 -21.59 -9.12
N PHE A 185 1.33 -20.55 -8.28
CA PHE A 185 1.66 -19.18 -8.66
C PHE A 185 3.11 -19.06 -9.19
N TRP A 186 4.02 -19.87 -8.65
CA TRP A 186 5.41 -20.01 -9.09
C TRP A 186 5.62 -21.04 -10.20
N GLY A 187 4.57 -21.69 -10.71
CA GLY A 187 4.63 -22.60 -11.85
C GLY A 187 4.92 -24.06 -11.50
N LEU A 188 4.75 -24.45 -10.24
CA LEU A 188 4.66 -25.86 -9.87
C LEU A 188 3.32 -26.44 -10.27
N ILE A 189 3.33 -27.71 -10.62
CA ILE A 189 2.15 -28.42 -11.13
C ILE A 189 1.94 -29.62 -10.21
N HIS A 190 0.73 -30.17 -10.15
CA HIS A 190 0.48 -31.36 -9.34
C HIS A 190 1.35 -32.53 -9.85
N PRO A 191 2.00 -33.31 -8.95
CA PRO A 191 2.73 -34.54 -9.29
C PRO A 191 1.98 -35.50 -10.21
N TRP A 192 0.64 -35.52 -10.13
CA TRP A 192 -0.25 -36.38 -10.91
C TRP A 192 -1.09 -35.66 -11.98
N GLU A 193 -0.84 -34.36 -12.25
CA GLU A 193 -1.66 -33.40 -13.03
C GLU A 193 -2.68 -33.99 -14.03
N ASN A 194 -2.27 -34.99 -14.79
CA ASN A 194 -3.14 -35.72 -15.71
C ASN A 194 -3.46 -37.13 -15.18
N GLU A 195 -4.61 -37.32 -14.54
CA GLU A 195 -5.04 -38.64 -14.05
C GLU A 195 -5.32 -39.68 -15.17
N GLU A 196 -5.52 -39.22 -16.41
CA GLU A 196 -5.71 -40.10 -17.59
C GLU A 196 -4.39 -40.69 -18.10
N PHE A 197 -3.26 -40.14 -17.65
CA PHE A 197 -1.91 -40.55 -18.00
C PHE A 197 -1.57 -41.96 -17.48
N LYS A 198 -0.77 -42.70 -18.26
CA LYS A 198 -0.08 -43.90 -17.77
C LYS A 198 1.30 -43.52 -17.27
N CYS A 199 1.72 -44.05 -16.14
CA CYS A 199 2.99 -43.76 -15.46
C CYS A 199 4.24 -43.76 -16.36
N ASN A 200 4.20 -44.43 -17.52
CA ASN A 200 5.32 -44.56 -18.45
C ASN A 200 5.21 -43.69 -19.73
N GLU A 201 4.30 -42.71 -19.78
CA GLU A 201 4.08 -41.87 -20.98
C GLU A 201 4.84 -40.53 -20.89
N ILE A 202 4.93 -39.78 -21.98
CA ILE A 202 5.44 -38.39 -21.97
C ILE A 202 4.37 -37.53 -22.65
N TYR A 203 4.03 -36.38 -22.08
CA TYR A 203 3.05 -35.47 -22.66
C TYR A 203 3.54 -34.02 -22.61
N VAL A 204 2.90 -33.18 -23.41
CA VAL A 204 3.10 -31.73 -23.35
C VAL A 204 2.26 -31.22 -22.19
N GLN A 205 2.93 -30.72 -21.16
CA GLN A 205 2.28 -30.20 -19.97
C GLN A 205 1.86 -28.74 -20.18
N MET A 206 0.87 -28.26 -19.44
CA MET A 206 0.46 -26.85 -19.49
C MET A 206 1.64 -25.93 -19.12
N GLY A 207 1.87 -24.88 -19.94
CA GLY A 207 2.92 -23.90 -19.67
C GLY A 207 4.34 -24.31 -20.07
N VAL A 208 4.50 -25.41 -20.81
CA VAL A 208 5.77 -25.82 -21.42
C VAL A 208 5.57 -26.19 -22.89
N ASP A 209 6.54 -25.82 -23.74
CA ASP A 209 6.58 -26.23 -25.15
C ASP A 209 7.34 -27.56 -25.35
N GLU A 210 7.68 -28.25 -24.25
CA GLU A 210 8.48 -29.47 -24.24
C GLU A 210 7.70 -30.65 -23.65
N PHE A 211 8.04 -31.85 -24.13
CA PHE A 211 7.55 -33.12 -23.63
C PHE A 211 8.23 -33.43 -22.30
N VAL A 212 7.43 -33.52 -21.22
CA VAL A 212 7.93 -33.76 -19.87
C VAL A 212 7.26 -34.99 -19.24
N TRP A 213 7.96 -35.58 -18.28
CA TRP A 213 7.45 -36.66 -17.43
C TRP A 213 6.78 -36.07 -16.19
N GLY A 214 5.64 -36.63 -15.78
CA GLY A 214 4.93 -36.22 -14.56
C GLY A 214 4.66 -34.72 -14.48
N ASP A 215 5.06 -34.09 -13.36
CA ASP A 215 4.92 -32.65 -13.15
C ASP A 215 6.02 -31.80 -13.82
N GLY A 216 6.92 -32.41 -14.58
CA GLY A 216 8.05 -31.73 -15.21
C GLY A 216 9.13 -31.33 -14.21
N VAL A 217 9.22 -32.05 -13.10
CA VAL A 217 10.32 -32.01 -12.12
C VAL A 217 10.89 -33.42 -12.00
N SER A 218 12.22 -33.57 -11.99
CA SER A 218 12.85 -34.89 -12.12
C SER A 218 13.02 -35.65 -10.81
N ASP A 219 12.96 -34.94 -9.67
CA ASP A 219 13.13 -35.51 -8.33
C ASP A 219 11.80 -35.70 -7.58
N THR A 220 10.68 -35.40 -8.24
CA THR A 220 9.33 -35.82 -7.85
C THR A 220 9.05 -37.19 -8.49
N PRO A 221 8.84 -38.25 -7.70
CA PRO A 221 8.39 -39.54 -8.22
C PRO A 221 7.14 -39.41 -9.10
N ILE A 222 7.08 -40.24 -10.14
CA ILE A 222 5.93 -40.26 -11.04
C ILE A 222 4.70 -40.74 -10.26
N GLN A 223 3.64 -39.97 -10.34
CA GLN A 223 2.39 -40.22 -9.62
C GLN A 223 1.22 -40.16 -10.60
N LYS A 224 0.23 -41.05 -10.45
CA LYS A 224 -0.95 -41.12 -11.32
C LYS A 224 -2.20 -40.51 -10.69
N SER A 225 -2.29 -40.49 -9.37
CA SER A 225 -3.47 -40.00 -8.65
C SER A 225 -3.08 -39.20 -7.41
N PRO A 226 -3.91 -38.26 -6.96
CA PRO A 226 -3.68 -37.53 -5.72
C PRO A 226 -3.61 -38.47 -4.51
N THR A 227 -2.80 -38.11 -3.53
CA THR A 227 -2.84 -38.72 -2.20
C THR A 227 -3.84 -37.97 -1.33
N TYR A 228 -4.73 -38.68 -0.63
CA TYR A 228 -5.63 -38.08 0.36
C TYR A 228 -5.35 -38.62 1.76
N GLY A 229 -5.68 -37.84 2.78
CA GLY A 229 -5.44 -38.22 4.16
C GLY A 229 -3.97 -38.12 4.55
N CYS A 230 -3.55 -39.00 5.45
CA CYS A 230 -2.19 -39.07 5.98
C CYS A 230 -1.60 -40.48 5.88
N PRO A 231 -1.53 -41.09 4.68
CA PRO A 231 -0.98 -42.43 4.53
C PRO A 231 0.53 -42.42 4.78
N SER A 232 1.04 -43.45 5.44
CA SER A 232 2.49 -43.65 5.58
C SER A 232 3.14 -44.15 4.28
N PHE A 233 2.34 -44.60 3.33
CA PHE A 233 2.76 -45.18 2.07
C PHE A 233 1.63 -45.04 1.03
N HIS A 234 1.98 -44.56 -0.16
CA HIS A 234 1.13 -44.58 -1.33
C HIS A 234 2.04 -44.75 -2.55
N ASP A 235 1.60 -45.55 -3.52
CA ASP A 235 2.33 -45.78 -4.77
C ASP A 235 1.29 -46.11 -5.84
N SER A 236 0.93 -45.10 -6.63
CA SER A 236 -0.01 -45.20 -7.74
C SER A 236 0.67 -45.63 -9.04
N CYS A 237 2.00 -45.70 -9.05
CA CYS A 237 2.84 -45.94 -10.23
C CYS A 237 3.93 -46.99 -9.97
N GLN A 238 3.52 -48.18 -9.52
CA GLN A 238 4.41 -49.30 -9.17
C GLN A 238 5.39 -49.76 -10.28
N SER A 239 5.14 -49.38 -11.54
CA SER A 239 6.06 -49.67 -12.66
C SER A 239 7.24 -48.70 -12.75
N GLU A 240 7.16 -47.56 -12.06
CA GLU A 240 8.18 -46.52 -12.03
C GLU A 240 8.93 -46.50 -10.68
N PRO A 241 10.15 -45.94 -10.63
CA PRO A 241 10.89 -45.84 -9.38
C PRO A 241 10.31 -44.78 -8.43
N GLY A 242 10.22 -45.14 -7.13
CA GLY A 242 9.82 -44.23 -6.07
C GLY A 242 8.39 -44.47 -5.60
N ASN A 243 8.04 -43.87 -4.46
CA ASN A 243 6.66 -43.85 -3.97
C ASN A 243 6.05 -42.48 -4.28
N ASP A 244 4.73 -42.38 -4.29
CA ASP A 244 4.01 -41.12 -4.44
C ASP A 244 4.49 -40.11 -3.39
N SER A 245 4.47 -38.82 -3.76
CA SER A 245 5.05 -37.75 -2.97
C SER A 245 4.09 -37.29 -1.85
N VAL A 246 3.73 -38.22 -0.96
CA VAL A 246 2.68 -38.04 0.06
C VAL A 246 2.90 -36.88 1.04
N HIS A 247 4.14 -36.36 1.11
CA HIS A 247 4.53 -35.24 1.97
C HIS A 247 4.75 -33.92 1.22
N ASN A 248 4.60 -33.93 -0.10
CA ASN A 248 4.83 -32.77 -0.95
C ASN A 248 3.70 -31.76 -0.82
N TYR A 249 4.05 -30.48 -0.79
CA TYR A 249 3.04 -29.41 -0.76
C TYR A 249 2.16 -29.37 -2.00
N MET A 250 2.64 -29.86 -3.15
CA MET A 250 1.87 -29.97 -4.39
C MET A 250 1.00 -31.22 -4.43
N ASP A 251 0.94 -32.02 -3.36
CA ASP A 251 -0.04 -33.11 -3.20
C ASP A 251 -1.34 -32.66 -2.49
N TYR A 252 -2.36 -33.52 -2.49
CA TYR A 252 -3.66 -33.30 -1.85
C TYR A 252 -3.76 -33.95 -0.47
N ALA A 253 -2.66 -34.47 0.07
CA ALA A 253 -2.60 -35.05 1.42
C ALA A 253 -3.02 -34.02 2.48
N ASP A 254 -3.57 -34.47 3.61
CA ASP A 254 -4.03 -33.57 4.66
C ASP A 254 -2.89 -32.68 5.19
N ASP A 255 -3.23 -31.49 5.70
CA ASP A 255 -2.25 -30.50 6.15
C ASP A 255 -1.18 -31.12 7.06
N PRO A 256 -1.48 -31.91 8.10
CA PRO A 256 -0.45 -32.49 8.97
C PRO A 256 0.65 -33.28 8.24
N CYS A 257 0.37 -33.81 7.04
CA CYS A 257 1.27 -34.67 6.30
C CYS A 257 2.07 -33.96 5.21
N MET A 258 1.68 -32.75 4.79
CA MET A 258 2.46 -31.97 3.81
C MET A 258 3.54 -31.14 4.50
N TYR A 259 4.81 -31.29 4.15
CA TYR A 259 5.88 -30.51 4.78
C TYR A 259 7.08 -30.15 3.89
N GLU A 260 7.09 -30.51 2.60
CA GLU A 260 8.26 -30.26 1.73
C GLU A 260 7.92 -29.83 0.29
N PHE A 261 8.85 -29.07 -0.29
CA PHE A 261 9.09 -29.00 -1.73
C PHE A 261 10.38 -29.77 -2.01
N THR A 262 10.53 -30.36 -3.20
CA THR A 262 11.81 -30.96 -3.62
C THR A 262 12.79 -29.88 -4.11
N ASP A 263 14.08 -30.21 -4.21
CA ASP A 263 15.09 -29.30 -4.75
C ASP A 263 14.76 -28.93 -6.21
N GLY A 264 14.30 -29.90 -7.00
CA GLY A 264 13.87 -29.67 -8.38
C GLY A 264 12.64 -28.77 -8.50
N GLN A 265 11.69 -28.85 -7.56
CA GLN A 265 10.57 -27.91 -7.50
C GLN A 265 11.06 -26.49 -7.18
N ILE A 266 12.00 -26.35 -6.25
CA ILE A 266 12.59 -25.04 -5.92
C ILE A 266 13.31 -24.43 -7.14
N ASP A 267 14.08 -25.23 -7.88
CA ASP A 267 14.74 -24.81 -9.11
C ASP A 267 13.72 -24.38 -10.17
N ARG A 268 12.64 -25.17 -10.35
CA ARG A 268 11.55 -24.84 -11.28
C ARG A 268 10.86 -23.53 -10.91
N MET A 269 10.54 -23.32 -9.64
CA MET A 269 9.91 -22.06 -9.18
C MET A 269 10.79 -20.85 -9.49
N ASN A 270 12.11 -20.95 -9.25
CA ASN A 270 13.05 -19.87 -9.55
C ASN A 270 13.18 -19.62 -11.06
N LEU A 271 13.21 -20.68 -11.88
CA LEU A 271 13.21 -20.59 -13.33
C LEU A 271 11.95 -19.87 -13.83
N LYS A 272 10.76 -20.33 -13.43
CA LYS A 272 9.48 -19.77 -13.87
C LYS A 272 9.23 -18.35 -13.37
N ARG A 273 9.73 -18.02 -12.16
CA ARG A 273 9.80 -16.64 -11.68
C ARG A 273 10.58 -15.76 -12.65
N SER A 274 11.78 -16.18 -13.06
CA SER A 274 12.62 -15.38 -13.96
C SER A 274 12.02 -15.21 -15.36
N GLU A 275 11.33 -16.24 -15.85
CA GLU A 275 10.73 -16.28 -17.18
C GLU A 275 9.48 -15.40 -17.27
N TYR A 276 8.55 -15.57 -16.33
CA TYR A 276 7.20 -15.00 -16.45
C TYR A 276 6.92 -13.85 -15.47
N ARG A 277 7.67 -13.77 -14.37
CA ARG A 277 7.48 -12.76 -13.32
C ARG A 277 8.78 -11.98 -13.02
N PRO A 278 9.52 -11.46 -14.02
CA PRO A 278 10.82 -10.81 -13.81
C PRO A 278 10.74 -9.52 -12.99
N SER A 279 9.55 -8.92 -12.87
CA SER A 279 9.32 -7.71 -12.08
C SER A 279 8.84 -7.98 -10.64
N ILE A 280 8.65 -9.24 -10.25
CA ILE A 280 8.03 -9.56 -8.95
C ILE A 280 8.97 -9.31 -7.78
N GLY A 281 8.43 -8.64 -6.75
CA GLY A 281 9.17 -8.23 -5.57
C GLY A 281 9.74 -6.82 -5.64
N GLY A 282 10.46 -6.48 -4.57
CA GLY A 282 10.95 -5.14 -4.30
C GLY A 282 10.09 -4.40 -3.27
N SER A 283 10.68 -3.39 -2.65
CA SER A 283 10.05 -2.61 -1.56
C SER A 283 9.06 -1.54 -2.06
N THR A 284 8.86 -1.44 -3.37
CA THR A 284 8.01 -0.43 -4.00
C THR A 284 6.84 -1.06 -4.74
N ILE A 285 5.62 -0.66 -4.37
CA ILE A 285 4.35 -1.09 -4.97
C ILE A 285 3.80 0.06 -5.82
N TYR A 286 3.36 -0.23 -7.04
CA TYR A 286 2.86 0.80 -7.96
C TYR A 286 1.33 0.78 -8.05
N ILE A 287 0.70 1.88 -7.64
CA ILE A 287 -0.75 2.06 -7.78
C ILE A 287 -1.03 2.80 -9.09
N THR A 288 -1.39 2.06 -10.13
CA THR A 288 -1.57 2.57 -11.50
C THR A 288 -2.96 3.13 -11.77
N GLU A 289 -3.93 2.83 -10.92
CA GLU A 289 -5.32 3.28 -11.00
C GLU A 289 -5.67 4.08 -9.73
N ASN A 290 -6.90 4.60 -9.62
CA ASN A 290 -7.31 5.13 -8.32
C ASN A 290 -7.48 3.94 -7.37
N LEU A 291 -7.08 4.12 -6.11
CA LEU A 291 -7.46 3.16 -5.09
C LEU A 291 -8.79 3.60 -4.49
N ASP A 292 -9.85 2.89 -4.83
CA ASP A 292 -11.21 3.18 -4.36
C ASP A 292 -11.55 2.25 -3.19
N ILE A 293 -11.74 2.83 -2.00
CA ILE A 293 -12.15 2.13 -0.78
C ILE A 293 -13.62 2.45 -0.54
N GLY A 294 -14.50 1.59 -1.04
CA GLY A 294 -15.95 1.72 -0.92
C GLY A 294 -16.47 1.76 0.52
N SER A 295 -17.71 2.19 0.71
CA SER A 295 -18.32 2.36 2.06
C SER A 295 -18.46 1.06 2.87
N ASN A 296 -18.40 -0.08 2.20
CA ASN A 296 -18.41 -1.43 2.76
C ASN A 296 -17.01 -2.08 2.78
N GLN A 297 -15.96 -1.26 2.65
CA GLN A 297 -14.58 -1.71 2.56
C GLN A 297 -13.68 -1.00 3.59
N SER A 298 -12.61 -1.68 3.96
CA SER A 298 -11.46 -1.07 4.62
C SER A 298 -10.16 -1.47 3.93
N TYR A 299 -9.16 -0.62 4.03
CA TYR A 299 -7.82 -0.92 3.55
C TYR A 299 -6.78 -0.54 4.60
N GLU A 300 -5.93 -1.49 4.95
CA GLU A 300 -4.83 -1.36 5.89
C GLU A 300 -3.51 -1.48 5.13
N PHE A 301 -2.77 -0.38 5.05
CA PHE A 301 -1.41 -0.37 4.50
C PHE A 301 -0.40 -0.68 5.59
N HIS A 302 0.62 -1.48 5.26
CA HIS A 302 1.73 -1.77 6.15
C HIS A 302 3.01 -1.09 5.65
N GLU A 303 4.11 -1.26 6.40
CA GLU A 303 5.42 -0.69 6.08
C GLU A 303 5.84 -0.97 4.63
N GLY A 304 6.16 0.09 3.88
CA GLY A 304 6.48 0.00 2.46
C GLY A 304 6.40 1.33 1.72
N THR A 305 6.83 1.33 0.46
CA THR A 305 6.68 2.48 -0.44
C THR A 305 5.61 2.21 -1.49
N TYR A 306 4.59 3.05 -1.56
CA TYR A 306 3.49 2.98 -2.51
C TYR A 306 3.56 4.18 -3.44
N LYS A 307 3.78 3.91 -4.73
CA LYS A 307 3.93 4.93 -5.76
C LYS A 307 2.67 5.01 -6.62
N PHE A 308 1.95 6.11 -6.48
CA PHE A 308 0.76 6.40 -7.26
C PHE A 308 1.15 7.00 -8.62
N ALA A 309 0.55 6.47 -9.69
CA ALA A 309 0.71 7.03 -11.03
C ALA A 309 0.22 8.49 -11.09
N SER A 310 0.72 9.22 -12.08
CA SER A 310 0.43 10.66 -12.19
C SER A 310 -1.07 10.92 -12.23
N GLY A 311 -1.56 11.78 -11.34
CA GLY A 311 -2.98 12.12 -11.23
C GLY A 311 -3.88 11.04 -10.57
N LYS A 312 -3.32 9.94 -10.06
CA LYS A 312 -4.07 8.95 -9.26
C LYS A 312 -4.17 9.38 -7.80
N LYS A 313 -5.15 8.82 -7.10
CA LYS A 313 -5.48 9.15 -5.70
C LYS A 313 -6.03 7.94 -4.97
N ILE A 314 -6.15 8.09 -3.66
CA ILE A 314 -6.94 7.21 -2.81
C ILE A 314 -8.31 7.90 -2.59
N ASN A 315 -9.40 7.23 -2.93
CA ASN A 315 -10.76 7.65 -2.58
C ASN A 315 -11.26 6.77 -1.44
N VAL A 316 -11.72 7.40 -0.35
CA VAL A 316 -12.11 6.71 0.88
C VAL A 316 -13.57 7.03 1.20
N ASP A 317 -14.46 6.11 0.85
CA ASP A 317 -15.86 6.06 1.29
C ASP A 317 -16.04 5.18 2.54
N GLY A 318 -15.14 4.21 2.76
CA GLY A 318 -15.10 3.33 3.94
C GLY A 318 -14.06 3.73 4.98
N GLU A 319 -13.06 2.88 5.20
CA GLU A 319 -12.01 3.07 6.22
C GLU A 319 -10.59 2.92 5.66
N LEU A 320 -9.71 3.89 5.91
CA LEU A 320 -8.30 3.84 5.52
C LEU A 320 -7.38 3.79 6.75
N ASN A 321 -6.70 2.67 6.95
CA ASN A 321 -5.71 2.49 7.99
C ASN A 321 -4.30 2.40 7.39
N VAL A 322 -3.32 2.99 8.07
CA VAL A 322 -1.92 2.95 7.65
C VAL A 322 -1.04 2.72 8.88
N ASN A 323 -0.41 1.56 8.90
CA ASN A 323 0.36 1.03 10.02
C ASN A 323 1.85 1.11 9.71
N GLY A 324 2.39 2.34 9.79
CA GLY A 324 3.83 2.58 9.79
C GLY A 324 4.41 2.56 11.19
N SER A 325 5.74 2.60 11.27
CA SER A 325 6.47 2.81 12.52
C SER A 325 7.48 3.94 12.41
N SER A 326 7.99 4.42 13.55
CA SER A 326 9.04 5.45 13.57
C SER A 326 10.35 5.01 12.90
N PHE A 327 10.58 3.70 12.78
CA PHE A 327 11.76 3.13 12.13
C PHE A 327 11.51 2.87 10.64
N ASN A 328 10.31 2.39 10.31
CA ASN A 328 9.90 2.03 8.96
C ASN A 328 8.56 2.72 8.66
N PRO A 329 8.57 4.01 8.31
CA PRO A 329 7.35 4.72 7.95
C PRO A 329 6.78 4.20 6.63
N VAL A 330 5.45 4.22 6.50
CA VAL A 330 4.80 4.03 5.20
C VAL A 330 5.08 5.26 4.35
N THR A 331 5.37 5.08 3.06
CA THR A 331 5.60 6.20 2.14
C THR A 331 4.62 6.15 0.99
N PHE A 332 3.76 7.16 0.89
CA PHE A 332 2.92 7.44 -0.27
C PHE A 332 3.55 8.55 -1.10
N THR A 333 3.90 8.25 -2.35
CA THR A 333 4.55 9.20 -3.25
C THR A 333 4.11 8.96 -4.70
N SER A 334 4.62 9.76 -5.64
CA SER A 334 4.32 9.56 -7.06
C SER A 334 5.34 8.65 -7.75
N SER A 335 4.89 7.86 -8.73
CA SER A 335 5.77 7.22 -9.72
C SER A 335 6.19 8.16 -10.86
N GLY A 336 5.53 9.32 -10.98
CA GLY A 336 5.80 10.36 -11.97
C GLY A 336 6.09 11.71 -11.31
N SER A 337 5.53 12.78 -11.87
CA SER A 337 5.72 14.14 -11.34
C SER A 337 5.00 14.35 -10.01
N SER A 338 3.78 13.83 -9.89
CA SER A 338 2.92 14.07 -8.73
C SER A 338 1.65 13.21 -8.73
N TRP A 339 1.02 13.08 -7.58
CA TRP A 339 -0.26 12.39 -7.43
C TRP A 339 -1.28 13.27 -6.70
N ASN A 340 -2.55 12.87 -6.76
CA ASN A 340 -3.69 13.70 -6.36
C ASN A 340 -4.03 13.61 -4.88
N GLY A 341 -3.30 12.80 -4.11
CA GLY A 341 -3.44 12.68 -2.67
C GLY A 341 -4.61 11.80 -2.23
N ILE A 342 -5.21 12.12 -1.09
CA ILE A 342 -6.22 11.30 -0.41
C ILE A 342 -7.52 12.09 -0.27
N TYR A 343 -8.63 11.47 -0.66
CA TYR A 343 -9.97 12.03 -0.54
C TYR A 343 -10.80 11.18 0.42
N PHE A 344 -11.21 11.75 1.56
CA PHE A 344 -12.15 11.17 2.50
C PHE A 344 -13.56 11.72 2.24
N ALA A 345 -14.48 10.85 1.84
CA ALA A 345 -15.89 11.14 1.60
C ALA A 345 -16.73 11.15 2.89
N SER A 346 -17.99 11.58 2.78
CA SER A 346 -18.88 11.73 3.94
C SER A 346 -19.11 10.40 4.65
N GLY A 347 -18.87 10.38 5.97
CA GLY A 347 -19.02 9.19 6.82
C GLY A 347 -17.79 8.29 6.87
N SER A 348 -16.77 8.52 6.04
CA SER A 348 -15.54 7.75 6.09
C SER A 348 -14.63 8.13 7.25
N ASN A 349 -13.72 7.23 7.59
CA ASN A 349 -12.80 7.39 8.72
C ASN A 349 -11.51 6.61 8.48
N GLY A 350 -10.66 6.52 9.50
CA GLY A 350 -9.44 5.74 9.45
C GLY A 350 -8.29 6.38 10.23
N LEU A 351 -7.28 5.57 10.52
CA LEU A 351 -6.09 5.96 11.28
C LEU A 351 -4.84 5.84 10.41
N VAL A 352 -4.19 6.97 10.12
CA VAL A 352 -2.97 7.05 9.31
C VAL A 352 -1.79 7.34 10.24
N GLU A 353 -0.95 6.34 10.53
CA GLU A 353 0.18 6.46 11.45
C GLU A 353 1.53 6.39 10.74
N TYR A 354 2.50 7.19 11.19
CA TYR A 354 3.90 7.15 10.74
C TYR A 354 4.03 7.09 9.21
N THR A 355 3.38 8.03 8.53
CA THR A 355 3.28 8.02 7.06
C THR A 355 3.92 9.26 6.46
N ASN A 356 4.82 9.08 5.50
CA ASN A 356 5.29 10.12 4.60
C ASN A 356 4.34 10.20 3.39
N ILE A 357 3.72 11.36 3.17
CA ILE A 357 2.78 11.63 2.08
C ILE A 357 3.35 12.80 1.27
N GLU A 358 3.97 12.48 0.14
CA GLU A 358 4.87 13.42 -0.57
C GLU A 358 4.53 13.54 -2.05
N ASN A 359 5.08 14.54 -2.73
CA ASN A 359 4.88 14.78 -4.18
C ASN A 359 3.42 14.98 -4.58
N LEU A 360 2.68 15.74 -3.78
CA LEU A 360 1.25 16.00 -3.97
C LEU A 360 1.01 17.21 -4.88
N THR A 361 0.11 17.08 -5.86
CA THR A 361 -0.37 18.22 -6.68
C THR A 361 -1.87 18.48 -6.60
N GLY A 362 -2.63 17.63 -5.91
CA GLY A 362 -4.07 17.77 -5.72
C GLY A 362 -4.85 17.62 -7.03
N GLY A 363 -5.67 16.59 -7.08
CA GLY A 363 -6.73 16.48 -8.08
C GLY A 363 -7.87 17.44 -7.73
N TYR A 364 -8.87 17.56 -8.62
CA TYR A 364 -10.14 18.26 -8.33
C TYR A 364 -10.53 18.17 -6.83
N TYR A 365 -11.02 19.27 -6.28
CA TYR A 365 -11.24 19.56 -4.84
C TYR A 365 -10.01 20.14 -4.12
N SER A 366 -10.25 21.11 -3.25
CA SER A 366 -9.30 22.20 -2.99
C SER A 366 -7.98 21.80 -2.29
N GLY A 367 -7.74 20.54 -1.92
CA GLY A 367 -6.55 20.13 -1.18
C GLY A 367 -6.03 18.71 -1.49
N ALA A 368 -4.75 18.49 -1.18
CA ALA A 368 -4.07 17.20 -1.35
C ALA A 368 -4.59 16.12 -0.39
N ILE A 369 -4.89 16.50 0.86
CA ILE A 369 -5.75 15.72 1.74
C ILE A 369 -7.08 16.44 1.81
N THR A 370 -8.11 15.87 1.20
CA THR A 370 -9.47 16.41 1.23
C THR A 370 -10.32 15.59 2.19
N ILE A 371 -11.00 16.27 3.11
CA ILE A 371 -11.82 15.66 4.16
C ILE A 371 -13.22 16.26 4.08
N SER A 372 -14.21 15.49 3.62
CA SER A 372 -15.58 15.95 3.42
C SER A 372 -16.54 15.22 4.35
N ASN A 373 -16.98 15.85 5.44
CA ASN A 373 -17.84 15.21 6.48
C ASN A 373 -17.29 13.84 6.95
N ALA A 374 -15.97 13.74 7.09
CA ALA A 374 -15.26 12.52 7.48
C ALA A 374 -14.47 12.74 8.79
N THR A 375 -14.08 11.65 9.45
CA THR A 375 -13.33 11.70 10.72
C THR A 375 -12.02 10.91 10.70
N PRO A 376 -11.11 11.14 9.73
CA PRO A 376 -9.79 10.52 9.77
C PRO A 376 -8.91 11.10 10.87
N GLU A 377 -7.95 10.30 11.33
CA GLU A 377 -6.90 10.68 12.26
C GLU A 377 -5.53 10.44 11.64
N PHE A 378 -4.66 11.47 11.68
CA PHE A 378 -3.30 11.42 11.18
C PHE A 378 -2.33 11.57 12.34
N GLN A 379 -1.54 10.54 12.62
CA GLN A 379 -0.56 10.55 13.71
C GLN A 379 0.87 10.39 13.17
N TYR A 380 1.79 11.24 13.61
CA TYR A 380 3.22 11.15 13.25
C TYR A 380 3.48 11.16 11.73
N CYS A 381 2.62 11.82 10.95
CA CYS A 381 2.76 11.87 9.49
C CYS A 381 3.63 13.03 9.03
N ASN A 382 4.31 12.89 7.89
CA ASN A 382 4.92 14.00 7.15
C ASN A 382 4.15 14.23 5.84
N ILE A 383 3.46 15.36 5.71
CA ILE A 383 2.66 15.70 4.53
C ILE A 383 3.35 16.84 3.79
N GLU A 384 3.77 16.61 2.55
CA GLU A 384 4.46 17.60 1.72
C GLU A 384 3.75 17.84 0.37
N VAL A 385 3.30 19.08 0.16
CA VAL A 385 2.72 19.54 -1.11
C VAL A 385 3.79 20.22 -1.98
N THR A 386 3.85 19.81 -3.25
CA THR A 386 4.80 20.33 -4.25
C THR A 386 4.46 21.78 -4.63
N THR A 387 5.48 22.58 -4.93
CA THR A 387 5.35 23.98 -5.38
C THR A 387 4.52 24.10 -6.66
N GLY A 388 3.68 25.15 -6.77
CA GLY A 388 2.95 25.47 -8.00
C GLY A 388 1.66 24.67 -8.23
N SER A 389 1.29 23.78 -7.31
CA SER A 389 0.09 22.94 -7.39
C SER A 389 -1.25 23.68 -7.21
N ASN A 390 -1.23 24.88 -6.63
CA ASN A 390 -2.40 25.69 -6.29
C ASN A 390 -3.42 24.98 -5.36
N VAL A 391 -2.98 24.01 -4.55
CA VAL A 391 -3.83 23.25 -3.62
C VAL A 391 -3.43 23.42 -2.16
N PHE A 392 -4.43 23.33 -1.26
CA PHE A 392 -4.21 23.28 0.18
C PHE A 392 -3.54 21.94 0.55
N ALA A 393 -2.70 21.89 1.58
CA ALA A 393 -2.21 20.58 2.04
C ALA A 393 -3.33 19.75 2.64
N VAL A 394 -4.16 20.37 3.48
CA VAL A 394 -5.38 19.79 4.02
C VAL A 394 -6.55 20.73 3.77
N TYR A 395 -7.59 20.22 3.11
CA TYR A 395 -8.86 20.90 2.92
C TYR A 395 -9.96 20.12 3.62
N GLN A 396 -10.51 20.69 4.69
CA GLN A 396 -11.64 20.13 5.42
C GLN A 396 -12.91 20.89 5.08
N SER A 397 -13.95 20.16 4.72
CA SER A 397 -15.30 20.66 4.54
C SER A 397 -16.29 19.82 5.32
N GLY A 398 -17.33 20.44 5.87
CA GLY A 398 -18.41 19.69 6.53
C GLY A 398 -18.87 20.28 7.85
N ASN A 399 -19.85 19.64 8.49
CA ASN A 399 -20.44 20.08 9.75
C ASN A 399 -20.32 18.97 10.81
N TYR A 400 -19.93 19.32 12.04
CA TYR A 400 -19.94 18.44 13.22
C TYR A 400 -19.03 17.19 13.15
N VAL A 401 -18.04 17.17 12.26
CA VAL A 401 -16.97 16.16 12.24
C VAL A 401 -15.69 16.74 12.82
N THR A 402 -14.85 15.90 13.44
CA THR A 402 -13.60 16.31 14.10
C THR A 402 -12.39 15.49 13.62
N PRO A 403 -11.97 15.59 12.32
CA PRO A 403 -10.68 15.07 11.89
C PRO A 403 -9.53 15.58 12.78
N ARG A 404 -8.53 14.71 12.98
CA ARG A 404 -7.44 14.96 13.93
C ARG A 404 -6.07 14.82 13.27
N PHE A 405 -5.16 15.70 13.67
CA PHE A 405 -3.74 15.64 13.32
C PHE A 405 -2.93 15.69 14.61
N TYR A 406 -2.09 14.69 14.86
CA TYR A 406 -1.30 14.56 16.09
C TYR A 406 0.18 14.31 15.76
N LYS A 407 1.08 15.13 16.28
CA LYS A 407 2.54 15.01 16.07
C LYS A 407 2.99 14.91 14.62
N SER A 408 2.15 15.41 13.71
CA SER A 408 2.41 15.40 12.27
C SER A 408 3.10 16.68 11.81
N LYS A 409 3.88 16.57 10.74
CA LYS A 409 4.46 17.69 10.01
C LYS A 409 3.68 17.94 8.73
N ILE A 410 3.25 19.17 8.51
CA ILE A 410 2.49 19.59 7.32
C ILE A 410 3.24 20.73 6.65
N LYS A 411 3.83 20.45 5.49
CA LYS A 411 4.58 21.39 4.68
C LYS A 411 3.81 21.68 3.39
N SER A 412 3.40 22.93 3.22
CA SER A 412 2.85 23.41 1.96
C SER A 412 3.83 24.37 1.28
N ASN A 413 4.12 24.09 0.02
CA ASN A 413 4.84 25.00 -0.88
C ASN A 413 3.89 25.69 -1.89
N SER A 414 2.57 25.57 -1.71
CA SER A 414 1.57 26.16 -2.62
C SER A 414 0.46 26.95 -1.91
N GLN A 415 -0.77 26.47 -1.73
CA GLN A 415 -1.78 27.19 -0.94
C GLN A 415 -1.56 26.97 0.56
N SER A 416 -2.52 27.36 1.40
CA SER A 416 -2.43 27.22 2.86
C SER A 416 -2.22 25.76 3.30
N ALA A 417 -1.53 25.53 4.42
CA ALA A 417 -1.35 24.18 4.95
C ALA A 417 -2.70 23.59 5.38
N PHE A 418 -3.55 24.39 6.01
CA PHE A 418 -4.92 23.99 6.35
C PHE A 418 -5.94 25.00 5.86
N LYS A 419 -7.06 24.51 5.33
CA LYS A 419 -8.27 25.28 5.10
C LYS A 419 -9.51 24.54 5.58
N THR A 420 -10.39 25.24 6.31
CA THR A 420 -11.70 24.72 6.71
C THR A 420 -12.85 25.51 6.08
N SER A 421 -13.92 24.80 5.69
CA SER A 421 -15.18 25.37 5.21
C SER A 421 -16.39 24.58 5.76
N GLY A 422 -17.56 25.23 5.81
CA GLY A 422 -18.78 24.72 6.46
C GLY A 422 -18.96 25.28 7.86
N SER A 423 -20.20 25.68 8.20
CA SER A 423 -20.55 26.49 9.38
C SER A 423 -20.15 25.92 10.75
N ASN A 424 -19.81 24.62 10.79
CA ASN A 424 -19.43 23.88 12.01
C ASN A 424 -18.37 22.80 11.75
N GLY A 425 -17.52 22.95 10.73
CA GLY A 425 -16.43 21.99 10.48
C GLY A 425 -15.35 22.12 11.54
N TYR A 426 -15.07 21.07 12.32
CA TYR A 426 -14.00 21.10 13.32
C TYR A 426 -12.76 20.42 12.76
N LEU A 427 -11.59 21.02 12.96
CA LEU A 427 -10.31 20.39 12.67
C LEU A 427 -9.44 20.48 13.92
N SER A 428 -9.03 19.33 14.46
CA SER A 428 -8.22 19.30 15.68
C SER A 428 -6.73 19.06 15.36
N ILE A 429 -5.86 19.95 15.81
CA ILE A 429 -4.41 19.88 15.53
C ILE A 429 -3.62 19.88 16.85
N TYR A 430 -2.77 18.88 17.04
CA TYR A 430 -2.09 18.57 18.29
C TYR A 430 -0.59 18.33 18.06
N ASP A 431 0.28 19.14 18.68
CA ASP A 431 1.74 18.95 18.64
C ASP A 431 2.34 18.85 17.22
N CYS A 432 1.72 19.53 16.25
CA CYS A 432 2.15 19.48 14.85
C CYS A 432 3.18 20.56 14.49
N GLU A 433 4.01 20.27 13.48
CA GLU A 433 4.86 21.27 12.82
C GLU A 433 4.22 21.68 11.49
N ILE A 434 3.90 22.97 11.33
CA ILE A 434 3.27 23.52 10.13
C ILE A 434 4.24 24.46 9.44
N VAL A 435 4.57 24.15 8.19
CA VAL A 435 5.51 24.94 7.37
C VAL A 435 4.77 25.44 6.13
N GLN A 436 4.79 26.75 5.92
CA GLN A 436 4.25 27.41 4.74
C GLN A 436 5.36 28.21 4.05
N ASN A 437 5.57 28.00 2.76
CA ASN A 437 6.66 28.64 2.01
C ASN A 437 6.19 29.57 0.87
N SER A 438 4.90 29.62 0.55
CA SER A 438 4.38 30.41 -0.58
C SER A 438 4.02 31.87 -0.25
N GLY A 439 4.14 32.28 1.02
CA GLY A 439 3.66 33.58 1.49
C GLY A 439 2.14 33.65 1.75
N ASN A 440 1.39 32.59 1.43
CA ASN A 440 0.00 32.43 1.83
C ASN A 440 -0.14 32.23 3.36
N PRO A 441 -1.35 32.36 3.92
CA PRO A 441 -1.60 31.89 5.28
C PRO A 441 -1.19 30.43 5.48
N ALA A 442 -0.69 30.09 6.66
CA ALA A 442 -0.54 28.71 7.08
C ALA A 442 -1.93 28.08 7.31
N LEU A 443 -2.86 28.84 7.89
CA LEU A 443 -4.22 28.38 8.22
C LEU A 443 -5.27 29.34 7.69
N VAL A 444 -6.34 28.80 7.13
CA VAL A 444 -7.52 29.54 6.68
C VAL A 444 -8.79 28.92 7.26
N ALA A 445 -9.45 29.62 8.18
CA ALA A 445 -10.80 29.27 8.63
C ALA A 445 -11.82 30.14 7.89
N SER A 446 -12.58 29.57 6.95
CA SER A 446 -13.62 30.31 6.23
C SER A 446 -14.92 30.37 7.04
N THR A 447 -15.66 29.27 7.12
CA THR A 447 -16.91 29.17 7.92
C THR A 447 -16.80 28.12 9.04
N GLY A 448 -15.67 27.41 9.13
CA GLY A 448 -15.42 26.36 10.11
C GLY A 448 -14.54 26.78 11.28
N ILE A 449 -14.29 25.83 12.16
CA ILE A 449 -13.53 25.94 13.39
C ILE A 449 -12.23 25.13 13.27
N ILE A 450 -11.08 25.78 13.39
CA ILE A 450 -9.80 25.12 13.59
C ILE A 450 -9.47 25.18 15.07
N GLU A 451 -9.33 24.03 15.72
CA GLU A 451 -9.01 23.94 17.13
C GLU A 451 -7.62 23.33 17.35
N PHE A 452 -6.80 24.08 18.07
CA PHE A 452 -5.58 23.59 18.68
C PHE A 452 -5.89 23.25 20.13
N TRP A 453 -5.91 21.97 20.46
CA TRP A 453 -6.09 21.53 21.84
C TRP A 453 -4.81 20.91 22.36
N ARG A 454 -4.68 20.93 23.67
CA ARG A 454 -3.80 20.02 24.41
C ARG A 454 -4.68 18.83 24.80
N ALA A 455 -4.37 17.62 24.36
CA ALA A 455 -5.09 16.45 24.85
C ALA A 455 -4.85 16.32 26.36
N ALA A 456 -5.92 16.13 27.15
CA ALA A 456 -5.86 16.07 28.62
C ALA A 456 -4.98 14.92 29.17
N THR A 457 -4.56 13.99 28.31
CA THR A 457 -3.67 12.86 28.62
C THR A 457 -2.22 13.04 28.14
N HIS A 458 -1.92 14.07 27.33
CA HIS A 458 -0.60 14.26 26.71
C HIS A 458 -0.02 15.63 27.07
N TYR A 459 0.63 15.68 28.22
CA TYR A 459 0.96 16.91 28.95
C TYR A 459 2.14 17.75 28.40
N GLN A 460 2.71 17.53 27.20
CA GLN A 460 4.00 18.18 26.86
C GLN A 460 4.19 18.76 25.43
N GLY A 461 3.24 18.64 24.50
CA GLY A 461 3.42 19.10 23.10
C GLY A 461 3.07 20.58 22.81
N LYS A 462 3.71 21.20 21.81
CA LYS A 462 3.44 22.57 21.30
C LYS A 462 3.35 22.56 19.78
N ASN A 463 2.28 23.10 19.20
CA ASN A 463 2.23 23.32 17.75
C ASN A 463 3.25 24.38 17.35
N LYS A 464 3.98 24.12 16.27
CA LYS A 464 5.03 25.01 15.74
C LYS A 464 4.65 25.48 14.35
N ILE A 465 4.70 26.79 14.09
CA ILE A 465 4.33 27.36 12.79
C ILE A 465 5.51 28.14 12.19
N LYS A 466 5.88 27.83 10.95
CA LYS A 466 6.98 28.45 10.19
C LYS A 466 6.46 29.01 8.86
N GLY A 467 6.67 30.30 8.62
CA GLY A 467 6.52 30.92 7.28
C GLY A 467 5.11 31.26 6.80
N GLY A 468 4.11 31.38 7.68
CA GLY A 468 2.74 31.65 7.26
C GLY A 468 1.92 32.55 8.18
N LYS A 469 0.95 33.24 7.59
CA LYS A 469 -0.07 34.07 8.24
C LYS A 469 -1.19 33.20 8.84
N LEU A 470 -1.97 33.68 9.81
CA LEU A 470 -3.27 33.04 10.12
C LEU A 470 -4.39 33.91 9.56
N TYR A 471 -5.39 33.29 8.95
CA TYR A 471 -6.53 33.98 8.36
C TYR A 471 -7.86 33.36 8.79
N ALA A 472 -8.74 34.18 9.38
CA ALA A 472 -10.11 33.80 9.71
C ALA A 472 -11.09 34.77 9.04
N THR A 473 -12.07 34.25 8.29
CA THR A 473 -13.11 35.08 7.66
C THR A 473 -14.26 35.38 8.63
N ASN A 474 -15.31 36.11 8.20
CA ASN A 474 -16.40 36.61 9.06
C ASN A 474 -17.15 35.52 9.85
N ALA A 475 -17.09 34.26 9.41
CA ALA A 475 -17.73 33.11 10.04
C ALA A 475 -16.70 32.03 10.48
N GLY A 476 -15.41 32.34 10.38
CA GLY A 476 -14.32 31.42 10.66
C GLY A 476 -13.75 31.62 12.05
N LEU A 477 -13.40 30.52 12.69
CA LEU A 477 -12.91 30.52 14.07
C LEU A 477 -11.62 29.72 14.16
N ILE A 478 -10.56 30.32 14.69
CA ILE A 478 -9.33 29.61 15.04
C ILE A 478 -9.19 29.70 16.56
N ARG A 479 -9.30 28.57 17.25
CA ARG A 479 -9.15 28.48 18.71
C ARG A 479 -7.89 27.69 19.06
N ALA A 480 -7.10 28.16 20.02
CA ALA A 480 -6.01 27.40 20.62
C ALA A 480 -6.12 27.46 22.15
N GLY A 481 -6.67 26.42 22.78
CA GLY A 481 -7.11 26.47 24.17
C GLY A 481 -6.83 25.20 24.99
N LEU A 482 -6.86 25.35 26.31
CA LEU A 482 -6.77 24.26 27.29
C LEU A 482 -8.17 23.75 27.65
N SER A 483 -8.29 22.48 28.02
CA SER A 483 -9.33 22.06 28.97
C SER A 483 -9.13 22.80 30.29
N SER A 484 -10.23 23.34 30.83
CA SER A 484 -10.30 24.16 32.05
C SER A 484 -9.20 23.92 33.11
N GLY A 485 -8.41 24.96 33.44
CA GLY A 485 -7.81 25.08 34.78
C GLY A 485 -6.28 25.15 34.95
N GLN A 486 -5.42 25.11 33.92
CA GLN A 486 -3.95 25.06 34.15
C GLN A 486 -3.14 26.28 33.65
N ARG A 487 -2.29 26.80 34.55
CA ARG A 487 -1.23 27.81 34.32
C ARG A 487 0.13 27.10 34.38
N ASP A 488 1.06 27.49 33.49
CA ASP A 488 2.56 27.45 33.61
C ASP A 488 3.27 27.04 32.30
N ILE A 489 4.50 27.42 31.88
CA ILE A 489 5.45 28.56 31.99
C ILE A 489 6.58 28.25 30.93
N ASN A 490 7.20 29.28 30.28
CA ASN A 490 8.50 29.34 29.51
C ASN A 490 8.66 28.71 28.07
N HIS A 491 9.43 29.21 27.08
CA HIS A 491 10.47 30.27 26.92
C HIS A 491 10.75 30.63 25.40
N PHE A 492 11.31 31.84 25.16
CA PHE A 492 12.06 32.44 24.00
C PHE A 492 11.36 33.09 22.77
N CYS A 493 11.80 34.31 22.47
CA CYS A 493 11.45 35.21 21.35
C CYS A 493 12.70 35.52 20.48
N ASP A 494 12.53 35.59 19.16
CA ASP A 494 13.47 36.24 18.21
C ASP A 494 12.68 36.70 16.96
N SER A 495 13.17 37.71 16.24
CA SER A 495 12.43 38.60 15.34
C SER A 495 12.52 38.27 13.85
N ASN A 496 11.37 38.05 13.18
CA ASN A 496 10.97 38.60 11.87
C ASN A 496 9.52 38.21 11.49
N ALA A 497 8.69 39.19 11.13
CA ALA A 497 7.22 39.15 11.18
C ALA A 497 6.49 38.18 10.21
N SER A 498 5.60 37.35 10.75
CA SER A 498 4.43 36.75 10.04
C SER A 498 3.16 37.55 10.43
N THR A 499 2.10 37.72 9.65
CA THR A 499 0.96 38.62 10.01
C THR A 499 -0.33 37.85 10.35
N LEU A 500 -1.13 38.31 11.34
CA LEU A 500 -2.49 37.82 11.60
C LEU A 500 -3.53 38.70 10.89
N TYR A 501 -4.50 38.06 10.21
CA TYR A 501 -5.60 38.74 9.55
C TYR A 501 -6.95 38.18 10.01
N VAL A 502 -7.83 39.07 10.49
CA VAL A 502 -9.21 38.74 10.87
C VAL A 502 -10.16 39.73 10.19
N SER A 503 -11.15 39.22 9.47
CA SER A 503 -12.22 40.02 8.90
C SER A 503 -13.38 40.20 9.88
N SER A 504 -14.32 41.10 9.59
CA SER A 504 -15.45 41.48 10.47
C SER A 504 -16.21 40.27 11.04
N GLY A 505 -16.21 40.05 12.35
CA GLY A 505 -16.89 38.92 13.00
C GLY A 505 -16.09 37.62 13.15
N GLY A 506 -14.91 37.50 12.51
CA GLY A 506 -13.98 36.40 12.75
C GLY A 506 -13.33 36.47 14.14
N VAL A 507 -12.92 35.31 14.67
CA VAL A 507 -12.24 35.24 15.99
C VAL A 507 -11.00 34.35 15.91
N ILE A 508 -9.87 34.88 16.40
CA ILE A 508 -8.64 34.11 16.63
C ILE A 508 -8.33 34.13 18.12
N TYR A 509 -8.29 32.96 18.75
CA TYR A 509 -7.77 32.74 20.09
C TYR A 509 -6.49 31.92 19.99
N ALA A 510 -5.34 32.50 20.36
CA ALA A 510 -4.04 31.83 20.27
C ALA A 510 -3.33 31.82 21.63
N LYS A 511 -3.31 30.66 22.30
CA LYS A 511 -2.59 30.40 23.55
C LYS A 511 -1.66 29.19 23.35
N TYR A 512 -0.43 29.26 23.88
CA TYR A 512 0.56 28.17 23.89
C TYR A 512 1.06 27.64 22.52
N ASN A 513 1.11 28.48 21.47
CA ASN A 513 1.73 28.12 20.18
C ASN A 513 3.16 28.68 20.06
N TYR A 514 4.07 27.95 19.41
CA TYR A 514 5.44 28.39 19.13
C TYR A 514 5.58 28.90 17.69
N TRP A 515 6.20 30.07 17.53
CA TRP A 515 6.45 30.71 16.24
C TRP A 515 7.96 30.81 16.02
N TYR A 516 8.48 30.22 14.95
CA TYR A 516 9.92 30.14 14.70
C TYR A 516 10.62 31.49 14.54
N ASN A 517 9.88 32.57 14.24
CA ASN A 517 10.40 33.93 14.03
C ASN A 517 9.66 34.98 14.88
N GLY A 518 9.13 34.57 16.03
CA GLY A 518 8.43 35.46 16.96
C GLY A 518 6.94 35.60 16.71
N ALA A 519 6.25 36.26 17.65
CA ALA A 519 4.80 36.46 17.57
C ALA A 519 4.43 37.37 16.37
N PRO A 520 3.40 37.01 15.59
CA PRO A 520 3.03 37.76 14.39
C PRO A 520 2.45 39.16 14.71
N PRO A 521 2.73 40.24 13.93
CA PRO A 521 2.00 41.49 14.04
C PRO A 521 0.53 41.34 13.67
N THR A 522 -0.30 42.17 14.30
CA THR A 522 -1.76 42.05 14.25
C THR A 522 -2.37 43.10 13.32
N GLN A 523 -3.20 42.70 12.36
CA GLN A 523 -4.07 43.60 11.59
C GLN A 523 -5.54 43.18 11.72
N ILE A 524 -6.39 44.12 12.15
CA ILE A 524 -7.83 43.89 12.37
C ILE A 524 -8.60 44.81 11.43
N ASN A 525 -9.39 44.24 10.53
CA ASN A 525 -10.29 45.02 9.68
C ASN A 525 -11.71 44.99 10.29
N MET A 526 -12.23 46.18 10.64
CA MET A 526 -13.60 46.49 11.07
C MET A 526 -14.38 45.32 11.74
N GLY A 527 -14.21 45.12 13.05
CA GLY A 527 -15.11 44.28 13.86
C GLY A 527 -14.68 42.82 14.13
N GLY A 528 -13.44 42.41 13.85
CA GLY A 528 -12.89 41.11 14.28
C GLY A 528 -12.30 41.13 15.69
N THR A 529 -12.23 39.98 16.38
CA THR A 529 -11.66 39.88 17.74
C THR A 529 -10.43 38.95 17.79
N ILE A 530 -9.33 39.41 18.41
CA ILE A 530 -8.11 38.61 18.58
C ILE A 530 -7.75 38.52 20.06
N TYR A 531 -7.66 37.30 20.58
CA TYR A 531 -7.19 37.00 21.92
C TYR A 531 -5.84 36.29 21.83
N TYR A 532 -4.79 36.94 22.33
CA TYR A 532 -3.44 36.37 22.36
C TYR A 532 -2.85 36.54 23.76
N SER A 533 -2.14 35.53 24.27
CA SER A 533 -1.31 35.69 25.46
C SER A 533 0.15 35.41 25.12
N ASN A 534 0.97 36.46 25.10
CA ASN A 534 2.40 36.31 25.32
C ASN A 534 2.63 36.03 26.80
N ASN A 535 3.11 34.84 27.16
CA ASN A 535 3.75 34.68 28.46
C ASN A 535 5.12 35.33 28.38
N LEU A 536 5.19 36.57 28.82
CA LEU A 536 6.36 37.45 28.79
C LEU A 536 7.45 36.94 29.75
N GLY A 537 8.64 36.70 29.20
CA GLY A 537 9.90 37.17 29.78
C GLY A 537 10.44 38.24 28.83
N SER A 538 10.73 39.44 29.36
CA SER A 538 11.25 40.66 28.72
C SER A 538 12.02 40.42 27.41
N SER A 539 11.71 41.02 26.26
CA SER A 539 11.40 42.43 25.98
C SER A 539 10.63 42.54 24.64
N SER A 540 9.79 43.59 24.54
CA SER A 540 9.05 44.04 23.34
C SER A 540 8.03 43.08 22.72
N CYS A 541 6.81 43.09 23.29
CA CYS A 541 5.48 43.09 22.62
C CYS A 541 4.42 42.55 23.60
N SER A 542 3.97 43.41 24.52
CA SER A 542 2.89 43.11 25.48
C SER A 542 1.60 43.84 25.09
N GLY A 543 0.51 43.11 24.88
CA GLY A 543 -0.82 43.69 24.73
C GLY A 543 -1.91 42.61 24.84
N ILE A 544 -2.76 42.70 25.86
CA ILE A 544 -4.07 42.03 25.87
C ILE A 544 -4.99 42.92 25.04
N TYR A 545 -5.23 42.59 23.77
CA TYR A 545 -6.25 43.27 22.99
C TYR A 545 -7.62 42.64 23.29
N LYS A 546 -8.27 43.07 24.38
CA LYS A 546 -9.73 42.94 24.47
C LYS A 546 -10.33 44.06 23.62
N ILE A 547 -10.64 43.79 22.36
CA ILE A 547 -11.57 44.66 21.63
C ILE A 547 -12.97 44.24 22.07
N LYS A 548 -13.44 44.87 23.13
CA LYS A 548 -14.84 44.83 23.55
C LYS A 548 -15.56 45.97 22.85
N ASP A 549 -16.76 45.68 22.37
CA ASP A 549 -17.68 46.59 21.68
C ASP A 549 -17.56 48.05 22.10
N ASN A 550 -17.47 48.92 21.09
CA ASN A 550 -18.15 50.21 21.17
C ASN A 550 -18.77 50.50 19.80
N LEU A 551 -19.98 49.97 19.62
CA LEU A 551 -20.96 50.61 18.77
C LEU A 551 -21.34 51.94 19.42
N THR A 552 -20.77 53.04 18.95
CA THR A 552 -21.52 54.28 18.73
C THR A 552 -20.88 55.08 17.60
N SER A 553 -21.55 55.07 16.45
CA SER A 553 -21.71 56.16 15.47
C SER A 553 -20.53 57.12 15.18
N ASN A 554 -20.06 57.04 13.92
CA ASN A 554 -19.34 58.02 13.08
C ASN A 554 -17.82 58.28 13.32
N PRO A 555 -17.02 58.37 12.22
CA PRO A 555 -15.55 58.46 12.25
C PRO A 555 -15.09 59.93 12.43
N PRO A 556 -13.84 60.20 12.88
CA PRO A 556 -12.75 60.47 11.92
C PRO A 556 -11.31 60.12 12.39
N HIS A 557 -10.40 60.01 11.40
CA HIS A 557 -8.97 60.37 11.35
C HIS A 557 -8.02 60.05 12.53
N PHE A 558 -6.83 59.49 12.24
CA PHE A 558 -5.46 59.94 12.63
C PHE A 558 -4.45 58.82 12.29
N LEU A 559 -3.57 58.98 11.30
CA LEU A 559 -2.25 59.64 11.34
C LEU A 559 -1.32 59.11 12.44
N VAL A 560 -0.45 58.17 12.03
CA VAL A 560 0.67 57.64 12.82
C VAL A 560 1.79 58.69 12.83
N LYS A 561 2.24 59.08 14.02
CA LYS A 561 3.57 59.68 14.20
C LYS A 561 4.24 58.97 15.38
N LEU A 562 5.32 58.26 15.04
CA LEU A 562 6.22 57.56 15.95
C LEU A 562 7.01 58.56 16.81
N LEU A 563 7.18 58.22 18.09
CA LEU A 563 8.40 58.46 18.84
C LEU A 563 8.86 57.12 19.42
#